data_AF-A0A1F4JXK9-F1
#
_entry.id   AF-A0A1F4JXK9-F1
#
_cell.length_a   1.000
_cell.length_b   1.000
_cell.length_c   1.000
_cell.angle_alpha   90.00
_cell.angle_beta   90.00
_cell.angle_gamma   90.00
#
_symmetry.space_group_name_H-M   'P 1'
#
loop_
_entity.id
_entity.type
_entity.pdbx_description
1 polymer ?
#
loop_
_entity_poly.entity_id
_entity_poly.type
_entity_poly.pdbx_seq_one_letter_code
_entity_poly.pdbx_strand_id
1 'polypeptide(L)'
;MPEGFKAFRLFYFPSDNLLCVVRYGPLECGTFRGHIYQRLAYKSQRETPDDRNIRRAGKLRDRLGWTAGIFNGTGGKPKGMHWQTFWRLQASHEAHVSQAMDGMWVKLGKSFDTLHRINEVTVDL
;
A
#
# COMPACT_ATOMS: atom_id res chain seq x y z
N MET A 1 36.33 -19.60 -23.97
CA MET A 1 35.44 -20.75 -23.76
C MET A 1 34.84 -20.64 -22.36
N PRO A 2 33.58 -20.16 -22.19
CA PRO A 2 32.97 -20.03 -20.86
C PRO A 2 31.91 -21.12 -20.63
N GLU A 3 32.18 -22.07 -19.73
CA GLU A 3 31.19 -23.07 -19.31
C GLU A 3 31.08 -23.06 -17.79
N GLY A 4 29.95 -22.58 -17.24
CA GLY A 4 29.76 -22.59 -15.80
C GLY A 4 28.59 -21.80 -15.20
N PHE A 5 27.49 -21.55 -15.91
CA PHE A 5 26.27 -21.02 -15.28
C PHE A 5 25.42 -22.17 -14.72
N LYS A 6 25.66 -22.52 -13.45
CA LYS A 6 24.96 -23.59 -12.74
C LYS A 6 23.58 -23.12 -12.25
N ALA A 7 22.56 -23.79 -12.79
CA ALA A 7 21.17 -23.96 -12.35
C ALA A 7 20.52 -22.86 -11.49
N PHE A 8 19.53 -22.17 -12.06
CA PHE A 8 18.55 -21.36 -11.35
C PHE A 8 17.29 -22.19 -11.12
N ARG A 9 16.80 -22.29 -9.89
CA ARG A 9 15.46 -22.87 -9.65
C ARG A 9 14.46 -21.74 -9.51
N LEU A 10 13.56 -21.67 -10.48
CA LEU A 10 12.42 -20.76 -10.49
C LEU A 10 11.29 -21.37 -9.68
N PHE A 11 10.82 -20.65 -8.66
CA PHE A 11 9.59 -20.98 -7.97
C PHE A 11 8.54 -19.93 -8.30
N TYR A 12 7.44 -20.37 -8.91
CA TYR A 12 6.25 -19.58 -9.15
C TYR A 12 5.26 -19.78 -8.00
N PHE A 13 4.89 -18.69 -7.33
CA PHE A 13 3.88 -18.70 -6.26
C PHE A 13 2.56 -18.09 -6.81
N PRO A 14 1.47 -18.87 -6.91
CA PRO A 14 0.23 -18.43 -7.58
C PRO A 14 -0.54 -17.30 -6.91
N SER A 15 -0.25 -16.95 -5.64
CA SER A 15 -0.99 -15.92 -4.90
C SER A 15 -0.58 -14.49 -5.25
N ASP A 16 0.65 -14.29 -5.72
CA ASP A 16 1.28 -12.96 -5.77
C ASP A 16 1.90 -12.63 -7.14
N ASN A 17 1.67 -13.48 -8.15
CA ASN A 17 2.14 -13.38 -9.53
C ASN A 17 3.61 -12.93 -9.69
N LEU A 18 4.48 -13.42 -8.80
CA LEU A 18 5.89 -13.07 -8.73
C LEU A 18 6.76 -14.31 -8.94
N LEU A 19 7.81 -14.15 -9.75
CA LEU A 19 8.80 -15.18 -10.01
C LEU A 19 10.01 -14.97 -9.10
N CYS A 20 10.26 -15.90 -8.19
CA CYS A 20 11.42 -15.83 -7.31
C CYS A 20 12.59 -16.60 -7.95
N VAL A 21 13.74 -15.93 -8.13
CA VAL A 21 14.98 -16.55 -8.60
C VAL A 21 15.88 -16.81 -7.40
N VAL A 22 16.02 -18.07 -6.99
CA VAL A 22 16.98 -18.43 -5.94
C VAL A 22 18.31 -18.80 -6.62
N ARG A 23 19.38 -18.08 -6.29
CA ARG A 23 20.75 -18.42 -6.66
C ARG A 23 21.40 -19.22 -5.54
N TYR A 24 21.82 -20.45 -5.82
CA TYR A 24 22.70 -21.22 -4.92
C TYR A 24 24.13 -21.14 -5.47
N GLY A 25 25.05 -20.51 -4.73
CA GLY A 25 26.49 -20.52 -5.02
C GLY A 25 27.26 -21.40 -4.01
N PRO A 26 28.43 -21.95 -4.36
CA PRO A 26 29.22 -22.76 -3.45
C PRO A 26 29.79 -21.91 -2.30
N LEU A 27 29.73 -22.47 -1.09
CA LEU A 27 30.13 -21.85 0.16
C LEU A 27 31.65 -21.97 0.31
N GLU A 28 32.38 -20.87 0.09
CA GLU A 28 33.75 -20.74 0.58
C GLU A 28 33.77 -19.84 1.81
N CYS A 29 34.44 -20.32 2.86
CA CYS A 29 34.49 -19.74 4.19
C CYS A 29 35.10 -18.34 4.17
N GLY A 30 34.29 -17.32 4.44
CA GLY A 30 34.80 -15.95 4.57
C GLY A 30 33.67 -14.98 4.84
N THR A 31 33.54 -14.60 6.11
CA THR A 31 32.69 -13.50 6.59
C THR A 31 31.19 -13.79 6.53
N PHE A 32 30.56 -13.98 7.70
CA PHE A 32 29.12 -13.79 7.89
C PHE A 32 28.80 -12.31 7.62
N ARG A 33 28.75 -11.91 6.34
CA ARG A 33 28.30 -10.60 5.92
C ARG A 33 26.79 -10.69 5.84
N GLY A 34 26.15 -9.90 6.71
CA GLY A 34 24.75 -10.01 7.10
C GLY A 34 23.84 -10.38 5.95
N HIS A 35 23.02 -11.40 6.20
CA HIS A 35 21.83 -11.72 5.42
C HIS A 35 21.18 -10.43 4.93
N ILE A 36 21.22 -10.22 3.61
CA ILE A 36 20.36 -9.24 2.97
C ILE A 36 18.96 -9.83 3.05
N TYR A 37 18.34 -9.77 4.22
CA TYR A 37 16.92 -9.97 4.38
C TYR A 37 16.29 -8.85 3.56
N GLN A 38 16.00 -9.12 2.29
CA GLN A 38 15.04 -8.33 1.54
C GLN A 38 13.77 -8.43 2.35
N ARG A 39 13.54 -7.42 3.17
CA ARG A 39 12.49 -7.37 4.19
C ARG A 39 11.20 -7.86 3.54
N LEU A 40 10.81 -9.09 3.88
CA LEU A 40 9.44 -9.58 3.91
C LEU A 40 8.70 -8.77 4.99
N ALA A 41 8.75 -7.45 4.87
CA ALA A 41 7.96 -6.55 5.65
C ALA A 41 6.54 -6.77 5.13
N TYR A 42 5.73 -7.44 5.96
CA TYR A 42 4.31 -7.58 5.72
C TYR A 42 3.73 -6.25 5.23
N LYS A 43 2.77 -6.28 4.30
CA LYS A 43 2.17 -5.07 3.71
C LYS A 43 1.76 -4.04 4.78
N SER A 44 1.30 -4.52 5.93
CA SER A 44 0.96 -3.73 7.12
C SER A 44 2.10 -2.90 7.73
N GLN A 45 3.36 -3.33 7.58
CA GLN A 45 4.54 -2.62 8.07
C GLN A 45 4.96 -1.46 7.15
N ARG A 46 4.48 -1.45 5.89
CA ARG A 46 4.71 -0.37 4.93
C ARG A 46 3.48 0.54 4.78
N GLU A 47 2.38 0.26 5.47
CA GLU A 47 1.17 1.09 5.42
C GLU A 47 1.45 2.49 6.00
N THR A 48 1.24 3.52 5.19
CA THR A 48 1.25 4.90 5.67
C THR A 48 0.04 5.15 6.58
N PRO A 49 0.05 6.18 7.45
CA PRO A 49 -1.12 6.55 8.26
C PRO A 49 -2.40 6.70 7.42
N ASP A 50 -2.27 7.28 6.23
CA ASP A 50 -3.36 7.48 5.28
C ASP A 50 -3.89 6.12 4.79
N ASP A 51 -3.01 5.21 4.37
CA ASP A 51 -3.39 3.86 3.93
C ASP A 51 -4.12 3.08 5.04
N ARG A 52 -3.70 3.26 6.30
CA ARG A 52 -4.38 2.66 7.46
C ARG A 52 -5.79 3.19 7.63
N ASN A 53 -5.99 4.50 7.47
CA ASN A 53 -7.30 5.13 7.54
C ASN A 53 -8.19 4.68 6.37
N ILE A 54 -7.63 4.59 5.16
CA ILE A 54 -8.30 4.05 3.97
C ILE A 54 -8.79 2.63 4.22
N ARG A 55 -7.92 1.76 4.75
CA ARG A 55 -8.25 0.37 5.07
C ARG A 55 -9.32 0.26 6.17
N ARG A 56 -9.29 1.13 7.18
CA ARG A 56 -10.31 1.17 8.24
C ARG A 56 -11.66 1.62 7.70
N ALA A 57 -11.69 2.66 6.85
CA ALA A 57 -12.89 3.08 6.15
C ALA A 57 -13.47 1.96 5.29
N GLY A 58 -12.62 1.24 4.54
CA GLY A 58 -13.01 0.06 3.77
C GLY A 58 -13.70 -1.02 4.61
N LYS A 59 -13.12 -1.39 5.76
CA LYS A 59 -13.74 -2.37 6.69
C LYS A 59 -15.10 -1.93 7.21
N LEU A 60 -15.31 -0.62 7.41
CA LEU A 60 -16.61 -0.09 7.81
C LEU A 60 -17.62 -0.16 6.67
N ARG A 61 -17.20 0.13 5.43
CA ARG A 61 -18.04 -0.04 4.23
C ARG A 61 -18.46 -1.50 4.03
N ASP A 62 -17.52 -2.43 4.18
CA ASP A 62 -17.82 -3.87 4.10
C ASP A 62 -18.85 -4.29 5.15
N ARG A 63 -18.71 -3.79 6.38
CA ARG A 63 -19.65 -4.07 7.48
C ARG A 63 -21.05 -3.48 7.23
N LEU A 64 -21.12 -2.33 6.57
CA LEU A 64 -22.39 -1.68 6.22
C LEU A 64 -23.01 -2.28 4.93
N GLY A 65 -22.28 -3.14 4.22
CA GLY A 65 -22.69 -3.70 2.94
C GLY A 65 -22.63 -2.68 1.80
N TRP A 66 -21.75 -1.69 1.90
CA TRP A 66 -21.58 -0.64 0.88
C TRP A 66 -20.54 -1.03 -0.15
N THR A 67 -20.67 -0.50 -1.38
CA THR A 67 -19.69 -0.73 -2.44
C THR A 67 -18.30 -0.32 -1.99
N ALA A 68 -17.31 -1.19 -2.16
CA ALA A 68 -15.92 -0.93 -1.77
C ALA A 68 -15.35 0.29 -2.52
N GLY A 69 -14.55 1.11 -1.85
CA GLY A 69 -13.91 2.31 -2.43
C GLY A 69 -14.33 3.60 -1.74
N ILE A 70 -13.35 4.48 -1.47
CA ILE A 70 -13.57 5.72 -0.72
C ILE A 70 -14.29 6.79 -1.54
N PHE A 71 -14.04 6.80 -2.85
CA PHE A 71 -14.69 7.71 -3.78
C PHE A 71 -16.12 7.28 -4.14
N ASN A 72 -16.54 6.08 -3.72
CA ASN A 72 -17.92 5.65 -3.90
C ASN A 72 -18.80 6.31 -2.84
N GLY A 73 -19.99 6.76 -3.25
CA GLY A 73 -20.95 7.43 -2.38
C GLY A 73 -21.28 6.65 -1.10
N THR A 74 -21.77 7.37 -0.09
CA THR A 74 -22.29 6.77 1.14
C THR A 74 -23.58 6.03 0.83
N GLY A 75 -23.68 4.79 1.33
CA GLY A 75 -24.87 3.98 1.13
C GLY A 75 -25.95 4.24 2.17
N GLY A 76 -27.04 3.48 2.09
CA GLY A 76 -28.10 3.47 3.09
C GLY A 76 -27.81 2.54 4.27
N LYS A 77 -28.61 2.67 5.33
CA LYS A 77 -28.55 1.81 6.50
C LYS A 77 -28.97 0.36 6.17
N PRO A 78 -28.21 -0.66 6.58
CA PRO A 78 -28.60 -2.05 6.37
C PRO A 78 -29.85 -2.43 7.19
N LYS A 79 -30.63 -3.37 6.65
CA LYS A 79 -31.87 -3.86 7.29
C LYS A 79 -31.54 -4.48 8.66
N GLY A 80 -32.32 -4.13 9.69
CA GLY A 80 -32.17 -4.68 11.04
C GLY A 80 -31.10 -4.01 11.92
N MET A 81 -30.30 -3.08 11.41
CA MET A 81 -29.38 -2.30 12.26
C MET A 81 -30.15 -1.24 13.07
N HIS A 82 -29.69 -0.88 14.26
CA HIS A 82 -30.24 0.27 15.00
C HIS A 82 -29.71 1.59 14.42
N TRP A 83 -30.55 2.64 14.32
CA TRP A 83 -30.16 3.94 13.74
C TRP A 83 -29.00 4.59 14.48
N GLN A 84 -28.96 4.51 15.81
CA GLN A 84 -27.85 5.07 16.59
C GLN A 84 -26.53 4.36 16.28
N THR A 85 -26.56 3.04 16.06
CA THR A 85 -25.36 2.27 15.69
C THR A 85 -24.88 2.65 14.29
N PHE A 86 -25.82 2.84 13.36
CA PHE A 86 -25.52 3.30 12.01
C PHE A 86 -24.82 4.66 12.06
N TRP A 87 -25.39 5.65 12.75
CA TRP A 87 -24.78 6.98 12.87
C TRP A 87 -23.39 6.95 13.49
N ARG A 88 -23.16 6.12 14.50
CA ARG A 88 -21.84 5.96 15.12
C ARG A 88 -20.81 5.39 14.14
N LEU A 89 -21.20 4.39 13.33
CA LEU A 89 -20.33 3.81 12.30
C LEU A 89 -20.07 4.81 11.17
N GLN A 90 -21.10 5.58 10.79
CA GLN A 90 -20.99 6.60 9.77
C GLN A 90 -20.02 7.71 10.18
N ALA A 91 -20.15 8.24 11.39
CA ALA A 91 -19.22 9.23 11.93
C ALA A 91 -17.77 8.71 12.00
N SER A 92 -17.60 7.42 12.36
CA SER A 92 -16.28 6.78 12.35
C SER A 92 -15.70 6.67 10.93
N HIS A 93 -16.53 6.35 9.94
CA HIS A 93 -16.14 6.31 8.54
C HIS A 93 -15.73 7.69 8.03
N GLU A 94 -16.54 8.72 8.29
CA GLU A 94 -16.25 10.11 7.92
C GLU A 94 -14.94 10.62 8.54
N ALA A 95 -14.69 10.32 9.81
CA ALA A 95 -13.43 10.68 10.46
C ALA A 95 -12.21 10.02 9.79
N HIS A 96 -12.31 8.74 9.41
CA HIS A 96 -11.23 8.06 8.69
C HIS A 96 -11.02 8.61 7.28
N VAL A 97 -12.11 8.93 6.57
CA VAL A 97 -12.03 9.52 5.22
C VAL A 97 -11.41 10.92 5.28
N SER A 98 -11.80 11.75 6.24
CA SER A 98 -11.21 13.08 6.44
C SER A 98 -9.69 12.97 6.67
N GLN A 99 -9.25 12.13 7.60
CA GLN A 99 -7.81 11.98 7.88
C GLN A 99 -7.03 11.43 6.69
N ALA A 100 -7.62 10.52 5.91
CA ALA A 100 -6.99 10.02 4.69
C ALA A 100 -6.90 11.10 3.60
N MET A 101 -7.93 11.93 3.47
CA MET A 101 -7.98 13.07 2.55
C MET A 101 -6.95 14.13 2.93
N ASP A 102 -6.83 14.48 4.22
CA ASP A 102 -5.86 15.46 4.71
C ASP A 102 -4.42 15.05 4.36
N GLY A 103 -4.07 13.78 4.60
CA GLY A 103 -2.76 13.24 4.23
C GLY A 103 -2.51 13.20 2.72
N MET A 104 -3.56 12.91 1.94
CA MET A 104 -3.50 12.96 0.47
C MET A 104 -3.30 14.40 -0.04
N TRP A 105 -3.96 15.38 0.57
CA TRP A 105 -3.84 16.80 0.23
C TRP A 105 -2.42 17.33 0.46
N VAL A 106 -1.80 16.94 1.57
CA VAL A 106 -0.40 17.30 1.87
C VAL A 106 0.55 16.71 0.81
N LYS A 107 0.34 15.46 0.36
CA LYS A 107 1.17 14.84 -0.69
C LYS A 107 0.98 15.52 -2.04
N LEU A 108 -0.27 15.86 -2.35
CA LEU A 108 -0.62 16.52 -3.61
C LEU A 108 0.00 17.92 -3.69
N GLY A 109 -0.08 18.72 -2.61
CA GLY A 109 0.56 20.04 -2.54
C GLY A 109 2.06 19.99 -2.81
N LYS A 110 2.78 19.06 -2.17
CA LYS A 110 4.22 18.85 -2.43
C LYS A 110 4.54 18.51 -3.88
N SER A 111 3.62 17.80 -4.55
CA SER A 111 3.77 17.44 -5.95
C SER A 111 3.61 18.68 -6.84
N PHE A 112 2.62 19.53 -6.56
CA PHE A 112 2.46 20.82 -7.25
C PHE A 112 3.65 21.75 -7.04
N ASP A 113 4.20 21.84 -5.82
CA ASP A 113 5.40 22.66 -5.54
C ASP A 113 6.63 22.17 -6.34
N THR A 114 6.76 20.85 -6.48
CA THR A 114 7.84 20.24 -7.27
C THR A 114 7.69 20.56 -8.75
N LEU A 115 6.46 20.52 -9.27
CA LEU A 115 6.16 20.85 -10.66
C LEU A 115 6.44 22.33 -10.96
N HIS A 116 6.07 23.24 -10.04
CA HIS A 116 6.37 24.67 -10.17
C HIS A 116 7.88 24.92 -10.32
N ARG A 117 8.67 24.30 -9.43
CA ARG A 117 10.13 24.42 -9.45
C ARG A 117 10.77 23.89 -10.73
N ILE A 118 10.26 22.78 -11.27
CA ILE A 118 10.75 22.22 -12.53
C ILE A 118 10.43 23.16 -13.70
N ASN A 119 9.24 23.74 -13.70
CA ASN A 119 8.83 24.66 -14.75
C ASN A 119 9.74 25.90 -14.76
N GLU A 120 10.01 26.52 -13.61
CA GLU A 120 10.91 27.68 -13.49
C GLU A 120 12.31 27.39 -14.06
N VAL A 121 12.92 26.24 -13.72
CA VAL A 121 14.25 25.86 -14.24
C VAL A 121 14.27 25.67 -15.76
N THR A 122 13.11 25.35 -16.37
CA THR A 122 13.02 25.09 -17.81
C THR A 122 12.77 26.36 -18.63
N VAL A 123 12.27 27.45 -18.03
CA VAL A 123 12.10 28.74 -18.73
C VAL A 123 13.40 29.57 -18.71
N ASP A 124 14.31 29.27 -17.78
CA ASP A 124 15.60 29.95 -17.63
C ASP A 124 16.76 29.31 -18.44
N LEU A 125 16.49 28.30 -19.26
CA LEU A 125 17.43 27.66 -20.22
C LEU A 125 16.97 27.89 -21.67
#